data_AF-A0A4Q5Y6S2-F1
#
_entry.id   AF-A0A4Q5Y6S2-F1
#
_cell.length_a   1.000
_cell.length_b   1.000
_cell.length_c   1.000
_cell.angle_alpha   90.00
_cell.angle_beta   90.00
_cell.angle_gamma   90.00
#
_symmetry.space_group_name_H-M   'P 1'
#
loop_
_entity.id
_entity.type
_entity.pdbx_description
1 polymer ?
#
loop_
_entity_poly.entity_id
_entity_poly.type
_entity_poly.pdbx_seq_one_letter_code
_entity_poly.pdbx_strand_id
1 'polypeptide(L)'
;IGRTFRVLSDLVLMVFFRRYMQKPMHLFGPIGFVSFGLGLLINLYLLVLKILGQDIWGKPILILGLIFLLGGVQLITIGILAEIAVRTYYESQSKKTYQVRKVHVKEKAPQTLEITV
;
A
#
# COMPACT_ATOMS: atom_id res chain seq x y z
N ILE A 1 4.51 -27.73 14.88
CA ILE A 1 3.56 -26.82 14.19
C ILE A 1 3.86 -25.32 14.38
N GLY A 2 4.28 -24.85 15.57
CA GLY A 2 4.53 -23.41 15.80
C GLY A 2 5.75 -22.79 15.06
N ARG A 3 6.75 -23.60 14.68
CA ARG A 3 7.94 -23.10 13.96
C ARG A 3 7.65 -22.74 12.50
N THR A 4 6.82 -23.52 11.81
CA THR A 4 6.46 -23.29 10.40
C THR A 4 5.54 -22.08 10.21
N PHE A 5 4.61 -21.84 11.14
CA PHE A 5 3.75 -20.63 11.11
C PHE A 5 4.54 -19.33 11.23
N ARG A 6 5.60 -19.33 12.04
CA ARG A 6 6.50 -18.17 12.19
C ARG A 6 7.25 -17.90 10.88
N VAL A 7 7.72 -18.96 10.22
CA VAL A 7 8.41 -18.87 8.93
C VAL A 7 7.46 -18.42 7.82
N LEU A 8 6.21 -18.89 7.80
CA LEU A 8 5.21 -18.46 6.82
C LEU A 8 4.87 -16.97 6.98
N SER A 9 4.63 -16.52 8.22
CA SER A 9 4.38 -15.10 8.53
C SER A 9 5.57 -14.23 8.10
N ASP A 10 6.79 -14.69 8.37
CA ASP A 10 8.03 -14.00 7.99
C ASP A 10 8.21 -13.93 6.46
N LEU A 11 7.83 -14.98 5.74
CA LEU A 11 7.82 -15.00 4.27
C LEU A 11 6.80 -14.02 3.67
N VAL A 12 5.58 -13.99 4.22
CA VAL A 12 4.53 -13.04 3.80
C VAL A 12 5.02 -11.61 4.03
N LEU A 13 5.61 -11.35 5.19
CA LEU A 13 6.15 -10.05 5.56
C LEU A 13 7.34 -9.66 4.66
N MET A 14 8.28 -10.58 4.40
CA MET A 14 9.43 -10.35 3.53
C MET A 14 9.01 -10.05 2.09
N VAL A 15 8.01 -10.76 1.55
CA VAL A 15 7.44 -10.48 0.23
C VAL A 15 6.70 -9.14 0.22
N PHE A 16 5.95 -8.84 1.30
CA PHE A 16 5.30 -7.56 1.48
C PHE A 16 6.30 -6.40 1.43
N PHE A 17 7.36 -6.48 2.23
CA PHE A 17 8.42 -5.47 2.25
C PHE A 17 9.13 -5.36 0.89
N ARG A 18 9.50 -6.49 0.27
CA ARG A 18 10.31 -6.45 -0.94
C ARG A 18 9.55 -5.96 -2.17
N ARG A 19 8.25 -6.25 -2.29
CA ARG A 19 7.44 -5.93 -3.48
C ARG A 19 6.49 -4.75 -3.31
N TYR A 20 6.03 -4.46 -2.09
CA TYR A 20 4.96 -3.48 -1.84
C TYR A 20 5.37 -2.26 -0.99
N MET A 21 6.59 -2.22 -0.42
CA MET A 21 7.07 -1.03 0.33
C MET A 21 7.07 0.26 -0.48
N GLN A 22 7.17 0.19 -1.81
CA GLN A 22 7.20 1.39 -2.66
C GLN A 22 5.80 1.84 -3.11
N LYS A 23 4.82 0.94 -3.20
CA LYS A 23 3.45 1.22 -3.68
C LYS A 23 2.41 0.29 -3.01
N PRO A 24 2.05 0.54 -1.74
CA PRO A 24 1.17 -0.34 -0.98
C PRO A 24 -0.26 -0.40 -1.53
N MET A 25 -0.73 0.63 -2.24
CA MET A 25 -2.06 0.63 -2.88
C MET A 25 -2.24 -0.49 -3.91
N HIS A 26 -1.16 -1.00 -4.51
CA HIS A 26 -1.26 -2.07 -5.50
C HIS A 26 -1.67 -3.43 -4.91
N LEU A 27 -1.48 -3.63 -3.60
CA LEU A 27 -1.93 -4.82 -2.89
C LEU A 27 -3.36 -4.65 -2.38
N PHE A 28 -3.61 -3.58 -1.63
CA PHE A 28 -4.90 -3.37 -0.94
C PHE A 28 -6.00 -2.84 -1.86
N GLY A 29 -5.64 -2.11 -2.92
CA GLY A 29 -6.59 -1.53 -3.87
C GLY A 29 -7.43 -2.60 -4.58
N PRO A 30 -6.85 -3.53 -5.35
CA PRO A 30 -7.60 -4.54 -6.08
C PRO A 30 -8.48 -5.40 -5.15
N ILE A 31 -7.92 -5.84 -4.01
CA ILE A 31 -8.65 -6.66 -3.03
C ILE A 31 -9.81 -5.86 -2.42
N GLY A 32 -9.58 -4.59 -2.09
CA GLY A 32 -10.60 -3.70 -1.57
C GLY A 32 -11.71 -3.41 -2.58
N PHE A 33 -11.38 -3.15 -3.85
CA PHE A 33 -12.37 -2.93 -4.91
C PHE A 33 -13.21 -4.18 -5.20
N VAL A 34 -12.59 -5.36 -5.24
CA VAL A 34 -13.31 -6.64 -5.43
C VAL A 34 -14.24 -6.89 -4.24
N SER A 35 -13.74 -6.73 -3.01
CA SER A 35 -14.56 -6.90 -1.80
C SER A 35 -15.72 -5.91 -1.75
N PHE A 36 -15.45 -4.63 -2.06
CA PHE A 36 -16.47 -3.59 -2.11
C PHE A 36 -17.53 -3.90 -3.17
N GLY A 37 -17.12 -4.28 -4.38
CA GLY A 37 -18.03 -4.66 -5.46
C GLY A 37 -18.93 -5.84 -5.09
N LEU A 38 -18.36 -6.89 -4.48
CA LEU A 38 -19.12 -8.03 -3.98
C LEU A 38 -20.10 -7.62 -2.87
N GLY A 39 -19.66 -6.82 -1.91
CA GLY A 39 -20.52 -6.29 -0.84
C GLY A 39 -21.66 -5.45 -1.39
N LEU A 40 -21.40 -4.63 -2.41
CA LEU A 40 -22.38 -3.78 -3.05
C LEU A 40 -23.42 -4.61 -3.83
N LEU A 41 -23.00 -5.64 -4.57
CA LEU A 41 -23.90 -6.56 -5.25
C LEU A 41 -24.83 -7.30 -4.26
N ILE A 42 -24.28 -7.80 -3.15
CA ILE A 42 -25.06 -8.50 -2.12
C ILE A 42 -26.08 -7.55 -1.48
N ASN A 43 -25.66 -6.33 -1.13
CA ASN A 43 -26.57 -5.35 -0.54
C ASN A 43 -27.65 -4.89 -1.52
N LEU A 44 -27.33 -4.71 -2.81
CA LEU A 44 -28.32 -4.40 -3.84
C LEU A 44 -29.34 -5.51 -4.00
N TYR A 45 -28.89 -6.78 -4.03
CA TYR A 45 -29.79 -7.92 -4.05
C TYR A 45 -30.76 -7.90 -2.86
N LEU A 46 -30.24 -7.68 -1.64
CA LEU A 46 -31.09 -7.60 -0.44
C LEU A 46 -32.02 -6.39 -0.44
N LEU A 47 -31.59 -5.26 -1.01
CA LEU A 47 -32.40 -4.07 -1.17
C LEU A 47 -33.61 -4.35 -2.08
N VAL A 48 -33.40 -5.07 -3.19
CA VAL A 48 -34.51 -5.49 -4.07
C VAL A 48 -35.49 -6.40 -3.32
N LEU A 49 -35.00 -7.39 -2.56
CA LEU A 49 -35.88 -8.24 -1.74
C LEU A 49 -36.68 -7.44 -0.72
N LYS A 50 -36.07 -6.41 -0.11
CA LYS A 50 -36.76 -5.55 0.85
C LYS A 50 -37.87 -4.74 0.21
N ILE A 51 -37.65 -4.21 -0.99
CA ILE A 51 -38.67 -3.46 -1.75
C ILE A 51 -39.83 -4.38 -2.17
N LEU A 52 -39.56 -5.65 -2.45
CA LEU A 52 -40.57 -6.68 -2.72
C LEU A 52 -41.35 -7.13 -1.46
N GLY A 53 -41.12 -6.50 -0.30
CA GLY A 53 -41.84 -6.77 0.94
C GLY A 53 -41.33 -7.99 1.72
N GLN A 54 -40.18 -8.55 1.35
CA GLN A 54 -39.59 -9.66 2.12
C GLN A 54 -38.80 -9.16 3.33
N ASP A 55 -38.92 -9.89 4.43
CA ASP A 55 -38.08 -9.66 5.60
C ASP A 55 -36.67 -10.20 5.39
N ILE A 56 -35.72 -9.27 5.43
CA ILE A 56 -34.26 -9.50 5.33
C ILE A 56 -33.58 -9.53 6.71
N TRP A 57 -34.31 -9.18 7.78
CA TRP A 57 -33.78 -9.20 9.14
C TRP A 57 -33.36 -10.61 9.57
N GLY A 58 -32.19 -10.71 10.21
CA GLY A 58 -31.66 -11.96 10.75
C GLY A 58 -30.99 -12.89 9.73
N LYS A 59 -30.96 -12.55 8.43
CA LYS A 59 -30.28 -13.39 7.43
C LYS A 59 -28.75 -13.18 7.53
N PRO A 60 -27.93 -14.24 7.68
CA PRO A 60 -26.46 -14.12 7.74
C PRO A 60 -25.85 -13.40 6.53
N ILE A 61 -26.49 -13.51 5.36
CA ILE A 61 -26.08 -12.84 4.12
C ILE A 61 -26.08 -11.30 4.23
N LEU A 62 -26.92 -10.72 5.10
CA LEU A 62 -26.97 -9.27 5.34
C LEU A 62 -25.72 -8.80 6.06
N ILE A 63 -25.32 -9.52 7.12
CA ILE A 63 -24.08 -9.24 7.86
C ILE A 63 -22.88 -9.45 6.95
N LEU A 64 -22.89 -10.51 6.13
CA LEU A 64 -21.82 -10.78 5.17
C LEU A 64 -21.69 -9.65 4.15
N GLY A 65 -22.80 -9.19 3.55
CA GLY A 65 -22.81 -8.05 2.65
C GLY A 65 -22.25 -6.79 3.29
N LEU A 66 -22.64 -6.51 4.54
CA LEU A 66 -22.14 -5.36 5.31
C LEU A 66 -20.63 -5.46 5.58
N ILE A 67 -20.13 -6.63 5.98
CA ILE A 67 -18.70 -6.87 6.22
C ILE A 67 -17.89 -6.68 4.94
N PHE A 68 -18.35 -7.21 3.81
CA PHE A 68 -17.66 -7.05 2.52
C PHE A 68 -17.65 -5.59 2.05
N LEU A 69 -18.75 -4.86 2.27
CA LEU A 69 -18.88 -3.46 1.89
C LEU A 69 -17.99 -2.57 2.76
N LEU A 70 -18.11 -2.67 4.09
CA LEU A 70 -17.27 -1.91 5.03
C LEU A 70 -15.80 -2.33 4.95
N GLY A 71 -15.52 -3.62 4.85
CA GLY A 71 -14.18 -4.16 4.69
C GLY A 71 -13.52 -3.73 3.39
N GLY A 72 -14.29 -3.67 2.29
CA GLY A 72 -13.81 -3.16 1.01
C GLY A 72 -13.39 -1.68 1.10
N VAL A 73 -14.25 -0.84 1.67
CA VAL A 73 -13.92 0.59 1.93
C VAL A 73 -12.70 0.72 2.83
N GLN A 74 -12.62 -0.09 3.89
CA GLN A 74 -11.52 -0.07 4.84
C GLN A 74 -10.19 -0.45 4.18
N LEU A 75 -10.18 -1.48 3.32
CA LEU A 75 -8.98 -1.90 2.58
C LEU A 75 -8.50 -0.81 1.61
N ILE A 76 -9.41 -0.17 0.89
CA ILE A 76 -9.07 0.96 -0.01
C ILE A 76 -8.47 2.11 0.81
N THR A 77 -9.10 2.46 1.93
CA THR A 77 -8.64 3.53 2.82
C THR A 77 -7.25 3.22 3.38
N ILE A 78 -7.02 2.00 3.87
CA ILE A 78 -5.71 1.55 4.35
C ILE A 78 -4.66 1.61 3.23
N GLY A 79 -5.00 1.21 2.01
CA GLY A 79 -4.10 1.30 0.86
C GLY A 79 -3.63 2.72 0.58
N ILE A 80 -4.56 3.69 0.61
CA ILE A 80 -4.26 5.11 0.41
C ILE A 80 -3.43 5.66 1.58
N LEU A 81 -3.84 5.38 2.82
CA LEU A 81 -3.12 5.82 4.02
C LEU A 81 -1.68 5.27 4.05
N ALA A 82 -1.49 4.00 3.68
CA ALA A 82 -0.18 3.39 3.57
C ALA A 82 0.67 4.07 2.50
N GLU A 83 0.10 4.43 1.36
CA GLU A 83 0.84 5.11 0.28
C GLU A 83 1.28 6.52 0.70
N ILE A 84 0.41 7.25 1.41
CA ILE A 84 0.75 8.55 1.99
C ILE A 84 1.83 8.38 3.07
N ALA A 85 1.68 7.42 3.99
CA ALA A 85 2.64 7.16 5.05
C ALA A 85 4.04 6.82 4.51
N VAL A 86 4.13 5.99 3.46
CA VAL A 86 5.38 5.68 2.77
C VAL A 86 5.98 6.96 2.17
N ARG A 87 5.19 7.76 1.45
CA ARG A 87 5.68 9.01 0.85
C ARG A 87 6.22 9.96 1.92
N THR A 88 5.46 10.20 2.99
CA THR A 88 5.89 11.06 4.11
C THR A 88 7.14 10.52 4.81
N TYR A 89 7.26 9.20 4.98
CA TYR A 89 8.44 8.57 5.58
C TYR A 89 9.71 8.78 4.74
N TYR A 90 9.61 8.59 3.42
CA TYR A 90 10.74 8.81 2.50
C TYR A 90 11.08 10.29 2.30
N GLU A 91 10.06 11.16 2.27
CA GLU A 91 10.22 12.61 2.15
C GLU A 91 10.87 13.22 3.41
N SER A 92 10.44 12.77 4.60
CA SER A 92 11.02 13.21 5.87
C SER A 92 12.45 12.68 6.10
N GLN A 93 12.87 11.62 5.41
CA GLN A 93 14.22 11.07 5.58
C GLN A 93 15.32 11.82 4.84
N SER A 94 15.01 12.77 3.93
CA SER A 94 15.99 13.66 3.27
C SER A 94 17.30 12.97 2.83
N LYS A 95 17.26 11.68 2.49
CA LYS A 95 18.43 10.95 1.98
C LYS A 95 18.44 11.10 0.47
N LYS A 96 19.41 11.87 -0.04
CA LYS A 96 19.71 11.99 -1.46
C LYS A 96 19.76 10.60 -2.11
N THR A 97 19.07 10.46 -3.26
CA THR A 97 18.98 9.27 -4.12
C THR A 97 20.32 8.73 -4.64
N TYR A 98 21.44 9.40 -4.37
CA TYR A 98 22.74 9.06 -4.92
C TYR A 98 23.80 8.93 -3.82
N GLN A 99 24.34 7.73 -3.65
CA GLN A 99 25.68 7.57 -3.08
C GLN A 99 26.69 7.88 -4.18
N VAL A 100 27.28 9.07 -4.14
CA VAL A 100 28.39 9.42 -5.02
C VAL A 100 29.55 8.49 -4.65
N ARG A 101 29.78 7.46 -5.47
CA ARG A 101 30.74 6.40 -5.16
C ARG A 101 32.19 6.89 -5.22
N LYS A 102 32.50 7.86 -6.10
CA LYS A 102 33.79 8.57 -6.15
C LYS A 102 33.61 9.96 -6.79
N VAL A 103 34.09 10.99 -6.11
CA VAL A 103 34.31 12.33 -6.70
C VAL A 103 35.70 12.30 -7.30
N HIS A 104 35.82 12.41 -8.63
CA HIS A 104 37.11 12.70 -9.26
C HIS A 104 37.31 14.22 -9.18
N VAL A 105 38.06 14.67 -8.18
CA VAL A 105 38.60 16.03 -8.17
C VAL A 105 39.61 16.06 -9.32
N LYS A 106 39.30 16.79 -10.40
CA LYS A 106 40.32 17.20 -11.36
C LYS A 106 41.28 18.10 -10.60
N GLU A 107 42.49 17.60 -10.34
CA GLU A 107 43.61 18.38 -9.87
C GLU A 107 43.79 19.57 -10.83
N LYS A 108 43.59 20.79 -10.33
CA LYS A 108 43.89 22.00 -11.09
C LYS A 108 45.39 21.95 -11.36
N ALA A 109 45.77 21.85 -12.63
CA ALA A 109 47.16 22.01 -13.06
C ALA A 109 47.72 23.33 -12.50
N PRO A 110 48.98 23.35 -12.05
CA PRO A 110 49.58 24.55 -11.48
C PRO A 110 49.53 25.67 -12.52
N GLN A 111 48.81 26.74 -12.19
CA GLN A 111 48.91 28.00 -12.90
C GLN A 111 50.32 28.52 -12.65
N THR A 112 51.19 28.35 -13.64
CA THR A 112 52.50 28.97 -13.75
C THR A 112 52.32 30.47 -13.51
N LEU A 113 52.89 30.95 -12.40
CA LEU A 113 53.07 32.36 -12.10
C LEU A 113 54.19 32.88 -13.01
N GLU A 114 53.85 33.21 -14.25
CA GLU A 114 54.47 34.32 -14.97
C GLU A 114 53.55 35.53 -14.65
N ILE A 115 54.00 36.65 -14.10
CA ILE A 115 54.93 37.59 -14.73
C ILE A 115 55.47 38.54 -13.63
N THR A 116 56.79 38.66 -13.63
CA THR A 116 57.65 39.71 -13.08
C THR A 116 57.20 41.14 -13.45
N VAL A 117 57.15 42.06 -12.47
CA VAL A 117 57.91 43.35 -12.43
C VAL A 117 58.11 43.73 -10.96
#